data_AF-A0A6L9IS32-F1
#
_entry.id   AF-A0A6L9IS32-F1
#
_cell.length_a   1.000
_cell.length_b   1.000
_cell.length_c   1.000
_cell.angle_alpha   90.00
_cell.angle_beta   90.00
_cell.angle_gamma   90.00
#
_symmetry.space_group_name_H-M   'P 1'
#
loop_
_entity.id
_entity.type
_entity.pdbx_description
1 polymer ?
#
loop_
_entity_poly.entity_id
_entity_poly.type
_entity_poly.pdbx_seq_one_letter_code
_entity_poly.pdbx_strand_id
1 'polypeptide(L)'
;MCGFPPAILPPVLPASPGTYVLVLRLAETIHIQPGRLGGFTLETGLIVYVGSAHGPGGVRARVRRHLRAEKALHWHIDYLSTVAPVTEVWWTASEQRLECAWAQHFAVLPGVTQPISGFGASDCSCSTHLFALPEDTLRVAWETLGHPTRNGAICL
;
A
#
# COMPACT_ATOMS: atom_id res chain seq x y z
N MET A 1 -21.60 -28.59 -1.56
CA MET A 1 -21.25 -28.23 -2.95
C MET A 1 -21.32 -26.71 -3.04
N CYS A 2 -20.19 -26.02 -2.84
CA CYS A 2 -20.13 -24.57 -2.99
C CYS A 2 -19.29 -24.32 -4.24
N GLY A 3 -19.97 -24.10 -5.37
CA GLY A 3 -19.33 -23.74 -6.62
C GLY A 3 -18.66 -22.38 -6.45
N PHE A 4 -17.34 -22.35 -6.49
CA PHE A 4 -16.63 -21.13 -6.84
C PHE A 4 -17.04 -20.78 -8.29
N PRO A 5 -17.52 -19.55 -8.57
CA PRO A 5 -17.73 -19.12 -9.94
C PRO A 5 -16.42 -19.25 -10.75
N PRO A 6 -16.50 -19.47 -12.08
CA PRO A 6 -15.32 -19.64 -12.91
C PRO A 6 -14.37 -18.45 -12.73
N ALA A 7 -13.08 -18.74 -12.65
CA ALA A 7 -12.00 -17.80 -12.38
C ALA A 7 -12.20 -16.46 -13.13
N ILE A 8 -12.75 -15.48 -12.43
CA ILE A 8 -12.63 -14.08 -12.81
C ILE A 8 -11.14 -13.81 -12.76
N LEU A 9 -10.52 -13.54 -13.92
CA LEU A 9 -9.10 -13.17 -13.99
C LEU A 9 -8.82 -12.15 -12.88
N PRO A 10 -7.74 -12.30 -12.09
CA PRO A 10 -7.42 -11.33 -11.05
C PRO A 10 -7.39 -9.94 -11.71
N PRO A 11 -8.06 -8.92 -11.13
CA PRO A 11 -8.28 -7.65 -11.81
C PRO A 11 -6.98 -7.06 -12.36
N VAL A 12 -6.82 -6.92 -13.67
CA VAL A 12 -5.55 -6.41 -14.23
C VAL A 12 -5.35 -4.97 -13.74
N LEU A 13 -4.19 -4.68 -13.14
CA LEU A 13 -3.86 -3.31 -12.70
C LEU A 13 -4.03 -2.31 -13.86
N PRO A 14 -4.71 -1.17 -13.63
CA PRO A 14 -5.09 -0.29 -14.73
C PRO A 14 -3.88 0.54 -15.21
N ALA A 15 -3.89 0.88 -16.50
CA ALA A 15 -2.89 1.75 -17.12
C ALA A 15 -3.10 3.24 -16.80
N SER A 16 -4.23 3.56 -16.15
CA SER A 16 -4.73 4.90 -15.93
C SER A 16 -4.26 5.46 -14.58
N PRO A 17 -4.40 6.79 -14.39
CA PRO A 17 -4.26 7.42 -13.09
C PRO A 17 -5.11 6.78 -12.01
N GLY A 18 -4.68 6.94 -10.75
CA GLY A 18 -5.42 6.43 -9.61
C GLY A 18 -4.66 6.43 -8.30
N THR A 19 -5.34 5.91 -7.28
CA THR A 19 -4.84 5.69 -5.92
C THR A 19 -4.77 4.19 -5.65
N TYR A 20 -3.76 3.75 -4.91
CA TYR A 20 -3.56 2.37 -4.53
C TYR A 20 -3.14 2.24 -3.07
N VAL A 21 -3.37 1.04 -2.53
CA VAL A 21 -2.87 0.57 -1.25
C VAL A 21 -1.98 -0.64 -1.50
N LEU A 22 -0.81 -0.66 -0.88
CA LEU A 22 0.01 -1.86 -0.75
C LEU A 22 -0.18 -2.41 0.66
N VAL A 23 -0.59 -3.67 0.75
CA VAL A 23 -0.67 -4.41 2.02
C VAL A 23 0.56 -5.29 2.11
N LEU A 24 1.30 -5.17 3.21
CA LEU A 24 2.52 -5.92 3.47
C LEU A 24 2.39 -6.66 4.80
N ARG A 25 2.92 -7.88 4.86
CA ARG A 25 3.00 -8.64 6.11
C ARG A 25 4.45 -8.79 6.51
N LEU A 26 4.79 -8.22 7.67
CA LEU A 26 6.07 -8.42 8.31
C LEU A 26 5.99 -9.70 9.14
N ALA A 27 6.78 -10.71 8.75
CA ALA A 27 6.87 -11.99 9.46
C ALA A 27 7.79 -11.92 10.70
N GLU A 28 8.64 -10.89 10.74
CA GLU A 28 9.60 -10.61 11.79
C GLU A 28 9.80 -9.09 11.91
N THR A 29 10.38 -8.66 13.03
CA THR A 29 10.76 -7.25 13.22
C THR A 29 11.92 -6.89 12.28
N ILE A 30 11.77 -5.81 11.52
CA ILE A 30 12.75 -5.37 10.52
C ILE A 30 13.28 -3.98 10.85
N HIS A 31 14.51 -3.71 10.43
CA HIS A 31 15.10 -2.37 10.46
C HIS A 31 15.22 -1.82 9.04
N ILE A 32 14.68 -0.63 8.80
CA ILE A 32 14.77 0.05 7.50
C ILE A 32 15.32 1.46 7.67
N GLN A 33 15.97 1.99 6.63
CA GLN A 33 16.42 3.38 6.58
C GLN A 33 15.87 4.07 5.33
N PRO A 34 14.64 4.61 5.38
CA PRO A 34 13.98 5.17 4.20
C PRO A 34 14.58 6.54 3.84
N GLY A 35 15.65 6.52 3.04
CA GLY A 35 16.31 7.73 2.55
C GLY A 35 16.76 8.66 3.68
N ARG A 36 16.27 9.90 3.66
CA ARG A 36 16.63 10.95 4.64
C ARG A 36 15.80 10.94 5.92
N LEU A 37 14.80 10.06 6.04
CA LEU A 37 13.99 9.98 7.26
C LEU A 37 14.77 9.39 8.46
N GLY A 38 15.88 8.70 8.21
CA GLY A 38 16.66 8.02 9.24
C GLY A 38 16.29 6.54 9.38
N GLY A 39 16.82 5.89 10.41
CA GLY A 39 16.59 4.47 10.71
C GLY A 39 15.35 4.26 11.58
N PHE A 40 14.58 3.23 11.28
CA PHE A 40 13.37 2.85 12.01
C PHE A 40 13.27 1.34 12.17
N THR A 41 12.74 0.92 13.30
CA THR A 41 12.35 -0.48 13.56
C THR A 41 10.86 -0.62 13.35
N LEU A 42 10.45 -1.60 12.55
CA LEU A 42 9.05 -1.97 12.35
C LEU A 42 8.84 -3.36 12.94
N GLU A 43 7.90 -3.47 13.88
CA GLU A 43 7.53 -4.75 14.48
C GLU A 43 6.81 -5.66 13.50
N THR A 44 6.85 -6.97 13.77
CA THR A 44 6.06 -7.98 13.05
C THR A 44 4.56 -7.61 13.02
N GLY A 45 3.88 -7.90 11.91
CA GLY A 45 2.47 -7.59 11.76
C GLY A 45 2.08 -7.07 10.38
N LEU A 46 0.94 -6.39 10.32
CA LEU A 46 0.34 -5.90 9.09
C LEU A 46 0.66 -4.41 8.88
N ILE A 47 1.25 -4.11 7.73
CA ILE A 47 1.60 -2.75 7.31
C ILE A 47 0.84 -2.41 6.04
N VAL A 48 0.31 -1.19 5.99
CA VAL A 48 -0.36 -0.63 4.82
C VAL A 48 0.33 0.65 4.39
N TYR A 49 0.56 0.78 3.08
CA TYR A 49 1.03 2.00 2.46
C TYR A 49 0.02 2.52 1.45
N VAL A 50 -0.30 3.82 1.53
CA VAL A 50 -1.19 4.52 0.59
C VAL A 50 -0.35 5.31 -0.41
N GLY A 51 -0.63 5.18 -1.70
CA GLY A 51 0.06 5.94 -2.74
C GLY A 51 -0.80 6.21 -3.96
N SER A 52 -0.29 7.05 -4.85
CA SER A 52 -0.96 7.42 -6.10
C SER A 52 -0.04 7.32 -7.32
N ALA A 53 -0.67 7.24 -8.49
CA ALA A 53 0.03 6.96 -9.74
C ALA A 53 -0.55 7.77 -10.90
N HIS A 54 -0.24 9.06 -10.95
CA HIS A 54 -0.70 9.98 -11.99
C HIS A 54 0.31 10.17 -13.14
N GLY A 55 1.40 9.40 -13.13
CA GLY A 55 2.44 9.43 -14.16
C GLY A 55 2.19 8.42 -15.29
N PRO A 56 3.09 8.37 -16.29
CA PRO A 56 3.01 7.44 -17.40
C PRO A 56 2.82 5.98 -16.95
N GLY A 57 1.85 5.29 -17.55
CA GLY A 57 1.52 3.89 -17.25
C GLY A 57 0.71 3.67 -15.97
N GLY A 58 0.35 4.74 -15.24
CA GLY A 58 -0.68 4.74 -14.21
C GLY A 58 -0.37 3.82 -13.02
N VAL A 59 -1.44 3.36 -12.36
CA VAL A 59 -1.36 2.45 -11.19
C VAL A 59 -0.55 1.20 -11.53
N ARG A 60 -0.74 0.61 -12.71
CA ARG A 60 0.02 -0.57 -13.14
C ARG A 60 1.52 -0.32 -13.12
N ALA A 61 2.00 0.74 -13.76
CA ALA A 61 3.44 0.98 -13.82
C ALA A 61 4.03 1.23 -12.42
N ARG A 62 3.33 2.01 -11.58
CA ARG A 62 3.76 2.35 -10.22
C ARG A 62 3.80 1.11 -9.32
N VAL A 63 2.70 0.38 -9.22
CA VAL A 63 2.60 -0.83 -8.40
C VAL A 63 3.61 -1.88 -8.86
N ARG A 64 3.72 -2.14 -10.17
CA ARG A 64 4.70 -3.11 -10.70
C ARG A 64 6.13 -2.77 -10.29
N ARG A 65 6.49 -1.48 -10.23
CA ARG A 65 7.81 -1.09 -9.72
C ARG A 65 7.96 -1.48 -8.24
N HIS A 66 6.99 -1.15 -7.40
CA HIS A 66 7.01 -1.48 -5.98
C HIS A 66 6.99 -3.00 -5.71
N LEU A 67 6.50 -3.82 -6.65
CA LEU A 67 6.53 -5.28 -6.52
C LEU A 67 7.86 -5.94 -6.93
N ARG A 68 8.76 -5.27 -7.64
CA ARG A 68 10.05 -5.88 -8.04
C ARG A 68 10.90 -6.21 -6.80
N ALA A 69 11.64 -7.32 -6.80
CA ALA A 69 12.61 -7.55 -5.72
C ALA A 69 13.83 -6.63 -5.85
N GLU A 70 14.39 -6.54 -7.06
CA GLU A 70 15.55 -5.71 -7.35
C GLU A 70 15.13 -4.41 -8.04
N LYS A 71 15.41 -3.28 -7.38
CA LYS A 71 15.13 -1.93 -7.92
C LYS A 71 16.02 -0.88 -7.27
N ALA A 72 16.18 0.25 -7.95
CA ALA A 72 16.71 1.45 -7.32
C ALA A 72 15.70 2.00 -6.29
N LEU A 73 16.16 2.19 -5.05
CA LEU A 73 15.36 2.70 -3.95
C LEU A 73 15.19 4.21 -4.09
N HIS A 74 14.04 4.63 -4.61
CA HIS A 74 13.76 6.05 -4.84
C HIS A 74 12.65 6.55 -3.92
N TRP A 75 11.57 5.79 -3.79
CA TRP A 75 10.46 6.11 -2.88
C TRP A 75 10.66 5.43 -1.53
N HIS A 76 10.16 6.03 -0.44
CA HIS A 76 10.28 5.43 0.90
C HIS A 76 9.75 3.99 0.94
N ILE A 77 8.63 3.71 0.25
CA ILE A 77 8.06 2.37 0.12
C ILE A 77 8.95 1.38 -0.64
N ASP A 78 9.88 1.84 -1.48
CA ASP A 78 10.84 0.95 -2.14
C ASP A 78 11.73 0.25 -1.09
N TYR A 79 12.19 0.98 -0.06
CA TYR A 79 13.03 0.43 1.03
C TYR A 79 12.31 -0.66 1.83
N LEU A 80 10.99 -0.54 1.98
CA LEU A 80 10.18 -1.51 2.70
C LEU A 80 9.79 -2.70 1.80
N SER A 81 9.33 -2.43 0.58
CA SER A 81 8.86 -3.47 -0.35
C SER A 81 9.95 -4.40 -0.87
N THR A 82 11.23 -4.04 -0.74
CA THR A 82 12.35 -4.95 -1.06
C THR A 82 12.68 -5.94 0.05
N VAL A 83 12.27 -5.65 1.30
CA VAL A 83 12.54 -6.51 2.46
C VAL A 83 11.28 -7.17 3.02
N ALA A 84 10.11 -6.68 2.65
CA ALA A 84 8.81 -7.22 3.01
C ALA A 84 7.96 -7.44 1.77
N PRO A 85 7.43 -8.66 1.54
CA PRO A 85 6.58 -8.91 0.39
C PRO A 85 5.24 -8.17 0.54
N VAL A 86 4.81 -7.53 -0.55
CA VAL A 86 3.44 -7.07 -0.69
C VAL A 86 2.56 -8.30 -0.89
N THR A 87 1.53 -8.47 -0.06
CA THR A 87 0.61 -9.61 -0.09
C THR A 87 -0.70 -9.29 -0.80
N GLU A 88 -1.10 -8.02 -0.80
CA GLU A 88 -2.34 -7.55 -1.43
C GLU A 88 -2.16 -6.14 -1.98
N VAL A 89 -2.86 -5.83 -3.07
CA VAL A 89 -2.94 -4.49 -3.64
C VAL A 89 -4.40 -4.10 -3.78
N TRP A 90 -4.75 -2.93 -3.24
CA TRP A 90 -6.04 -2.28 -3.55
C TRP A 90 -5.82 -1.12 -4.48
N TRP A 91 -6.80 -0.81 -5.31
CA TRP A 91 -6.71 0.33 -6.21
C TRP A 91 -8.07 0.85 -6.65
N THR A 92 -8.08 2.11 -7.04
CA THR A 92 -9.16 2.73 -7.81
C THR A 92 -8.56 3.57 -8.94
N ALA A 93 -9.10 3.40 -10.15
CA ALA A 93 -8.73 4.23 -11.30
C ALA A 93 -9.49 5.55 -11.21
N SER A 94 -8.78 6.67 -11.16
CA SER A 94 -9.38 8.00 -11.05
C SER A 94 -8.37 9.07 -11.43
N GLU A 95 -8.85 10.13 -12.07
CA GLU A 95 -8.09 11.39 -12.25
C GLU A 95 -8.02 12.21 -10.96
N GLN A 96 -8.90 11.93 -10.00
CA GLN A 96 -8.90 12.59 -8.69
C GLN A 96 -7.79 12.02 -7.81
N ARG A 97 -7.06 12.92 -7.13
CA ARG A 97 -6.02 12.56 -6.17
C ARG A 97 -6.63 12.20 -4.82
N LEU A 98 -6.97 10.92 -4.65
CA LEU A 98 -7.60 10.41 -3.42
C LEU A 98 -6.60 9.96 -2.34
N GLU A 99 -5.29 10.03 -2.61
CA GLU A 99 -4.22 9.53 -1.73
C GLU A 99 -4.32 10.08 -0.30
N CYS A 100 -4.38 11.40 -0.13
CA CYS A 100 -4.48 12.01 1.19
C CYS A 100 -5.80 11.67 1.89
N ALA A 101 -6.91 11.58 1.16
CA ALA A 101 -8.20 11.19 1.72
C ALA A 101 -8.16 9.75 2.25
N TRP A 102 -7.53 8.83 1.51
CA TRP A 102 -7.33 7.46 1.96
C TRP A 102 -6.38 7.38 3.14
N ALA A 103 -5.28 8.13 3.14
CA ALA A 103 -4.36 8.19 4.28
C ALA A 103 -5.05 8.70 5.55
N GLN A 104 -5.86 9.76 5.45
CA GLN A 104 -6.68 10.26 6.57
C GLN A 104 -7.70 9.24 7.05
N HIS A 105 -8.31 8.49 6.13
CA HIS A 105 -9.23 7.41 6.47
C HIS A 105 -8.54 6.34 7.32
N PHE A 106 -7.36 5.86 6.91
CA PHE A 106 -6.59 4.91 7.71
C PHE A 106 -6.19 5.47 9.08
N ALA A 107 -5.81 6.75 9.14
CA ALA A 107 -5.34 7.39 10.36
C ALA A 107 -6.38 7.43 11.50
N VAL A 108 -7.68 7.36 11.18
CA VAL A 108 -8.77 7.42 12.18
C VAL A 108 -9.36 6.06 12.53
N LEU A 109 -8.88 4.98 11.90
CA LEU A 109 -9.38 3.64 12.18
C LEU A 109 -8.92 3.13 13.56
N PRO A 110 -9.78 2.38 14.28
CA PRO A 110 -9.42 1.82 15.59
C PRO A 110 -8.18 0.92 15.53
N GLY A 111 -7.26 1.13 16.48
CA GLY A 111 -6.05 0.33 16.64
C GLY A 111 -4.95 0.60 15.61
N VAL A 112 -5.17 1.50 14.64
CA VAL A 112 -4.16 1.87 13.65
C VAL A 112 -3.10 2.77 14.27
N THR A 113 -1.84 2.52 13.94
CA THR A 113 -0.70 3.34 14.35
C THR A 113 0.07 3.87 13.14
N GLN A 114 0.86 4.92 13.36
CA GLN A 114 1.64 5.63 12.34
C GLN A 114 3.14 5.47 12.65
N PRO A 115 3.77 4.34 12.25
CA PRO A 115 5.08 3.97 12.75
C PRO A 115 6.23 4.88 12.29
N ILE A 116 6.07 5.56 11.15
CA ILE A 116 7.11 6.44 10.59
C ILE A 116 6.49 7.74 10.10
N SER A 117 6.75 8.83 10.82
CA SER A 117 6.36 10.18 10.39
C SER A 117 7.12 10.61 9.13
N GLY A 118 6.43 11.32 8.23
CA GLY A 118 6.93 11.77 6.93
C GLY A 118 7.00 10.69 5.84
N PHE A 119 6.67 9.43 6.15
CA PHE A 119 6.81 8.33 5.19
C PHE A 119 5.81 8.47 4.04
N GLY A 120 6.33 8.85 2.88
CA GLY A 120 5.54 9.00 1.64
C GLY A 120 4.66 10.25 1.63
N ALA A 121 4.88 11.19 2.55
CA ALA A 121 4.10 12.41 2.71
C ALA A 121 4.96 13.68 2.44
N SER A 122 5.93 13.59 1.51
CA SER A 122 6.89 14.68 1.28
C SER A 122 6.31 15.88 0.53
N ASP A 123 5.18 15.69 -0.17
CA ASP A 123 4.50 16.70 -0.99
C ASP A 123 3.09 17.02 -0.48
N CYS A 124 2.76 16.61 0.75
CA CYS A 124 1.46 16.86 1.38
C CYS A 124 1.62 17.15 2.88
N SER A 125 0.51 17.50 3.56
CA SER A 125 0.49 17.78 5.00
C SER A 125 0.12 16.56 5.85
N CYS A 126 0.04 15.37 5.27
CA CYS A 126 -0.22 14.14 6.03
C CYS A 126 0.96 13.86 6.97
N SER A 127 0.68 13.33 8.16
CA SER A 127 1.74 12.88 9.06
C SER A 127 2.53 11.72 8.44
N THR A 128 1.85 10.80 7.76
CA THR A 128 2.45 9.65 7.06
C THR A 128 1.42 9.04 6.12
N HIS A 129 1.89 8.30 5.11
CA HIS A 129 1.08 7.39 4.31
C HIS A 129 1.38 5.91 4.64
N LEU A 130 2.13 5.64 5.71
CA LEU A 130 2.45 4.31 6.22
C LEU A 130 1.74 4.05 7.56
N PHE A 131 1.03 2.94 7.64
CA PHE A 131 0.19 2.59 8.78
C PHE A 131 0.46 1.14 9.22
N ALA A 132 0.46 0.89 10.53
CA ALA A 132 0.40 -0.47 11.06
C ALA A 132 -1.00 -0.74 11.61
N LEU A 133 -1.58 -1.89 11.24
CA LEU A 133 -2.97 -2.21 11.53
C LEU A 133 -3.10 -3.53 12.30
N PRO A 134 -4.10 -3.65 13.18
CA PRO A 134 -4.62 -4.94 13.60
C PRO A 134 -5.19 -5.72 12.40
N GLU A 135 -5.08 -7.05 12.45
CA GLU A 135 -5.50 -7.93 11.35
C GLU A 135 -7.01 -7.81 11.05
N ASP A 136 -7.83 -7.65 12.10
CA ASP A 136 -9.28 -7.49 12.02
C ASP A 136 -9.70 -6.12 11.44
N THR A 137 -8.86 -5.10 11.58
CA THR A 137 -9.10 -3.75 11.02
C THR A 137 -8.93 -3.72 9.50
N LEU A 138 -8.16 -4.62 8.89
CA LEU A 138 -7.92 -4.61 7.43
C LEU A 138 -9.22 -4.72 6.62
N ARG A 139 -10.11 -5.63 7.02
CA ARG A 139 -11.41 -5.80 6.36
C ARG A 139 -12.28 -4.54 6.51
N VAL A 140 -12.32 -3.98 7.72
CA VAL A 140 -13.07 -2.74 8.00
C VAL A 140 -12.56 -1.60 7.14
N ALA A 141 -11.23 -1.45 7.01
CA ALA A 141 -10.62 -0.44 6.15
C ALA A 141 -11.07 -0.60 4.68
N TRP A 142 -11.05 -1.82 4.15
CA TRP A 142 -11.48 -2.10 2.78
C TRP A 142 -12.95 -1.76 2.53
N GLU A 143 -13.84 -2.15 3.45
CA GLU A 143 -15.28 -1.87 3.37
C GLU A 143 -15.55 -0.37 3.41
N THR A 144 -14.93 0.32 4.36
CA THR A 144 -15.18 1.75 4.62
C THR A 144 -14.52 2.68 3.60
N LEU A 145 -13.52 2.22 2.83
CA LEU A 145 -13.01 2.91 1.64
C LEU A 145 -13.93 2.76 0.41
N GLY A 146 -15.07 2.06 0.54
CA GLY A 146 -16.02 1.86 -0.55
C GLY A 146 -15.66 0.71 -1.48
N HIS A 147 -15.05 -0.35 -0.94
CA HIS A 147 -14.70 -1.57 -1.68
C HIS A 147 -13.84 -1.31 -2.94
N PRO A 148 -12.64 -0.69 -2.80
CA PRO A 148 -11.73 -0.57 -3.93
C PRO A 148 -11.38 -1.95 -4.50
N THR A 149 -10.99 -1.98 -5.78
CA THR A 149 -10.63 -3.25 -6.43
C THR A 149 -9.42 -3.83 -5.72
N ARG A 150 -9.50 -5.12 -5.34
CA ARG A 150 -8.44 -5.82 -4.60
C ARG A 150 -7.90 -7.02 -5.37
N ASN A 151 -6.60 -7.21 -5.27
CA ASN A 151 -5.90 -8.37 -5.80
C ASN A 151 -4.95 -8.95 -4.76
N GLY A 152 -4.87 -10.27 -4.66
CA GLY A 152 -3.66 -10.90 -4.12
C GLY A 152 -2.45 -10.46 -4.95
N ALA A 153 -1.33 -10.16 -4.29
CA ALA A 153 -0.13 -9.75 -4.98
C ALA A 153 0.34 -10.89 -5.90
N ILE A 154 0.33 -10.63 -7.21
CA ILE A 154 0.85 -11.56 -8.20
C ILE A 154 2.37 -11.38 -8.16
N CYS A 155 3.13 -12.44 -7.86
CA CYS A 155 4.57 -12.46 -8.08
C CYS A 155 4.82 -12.15 -9.57
N LEU A 156 5.49 -11.02 -9.85
CA LEU A 156 5.86 -10.58 -11.20
C LEU A 156 7.32 -10.88 -11.49
#